data_AF-A0A1H5SIK2-F1
#
_entry.id   AF-A0A1H5SIK2-F1
#
_cell.length_a   1.000
_cell.length_b   1.000
_cell.length_c   1.000
_cell.angle_alpha   90.00
_cell.angle_beta   90.00
_cell.angle_gamma   90.00
#
_symmetry.space_group_name_H-M   'P 1'
#
loop_
_entity.id
_entity.type
_entity.pdbx_description
1 polymer ?
#
loop_
_entity_poly.entity_id
_entity_poly.type
_entity_poly.pdbx_seq_one_letter_code
_entity_poly.pdbx_strand_id
1 'polypeptide(L)'
;MPPLLPSRALYICWTALVMLGGGILMSYHVPFQAPGDEILTLAPAVAPGHWREVHFLSPSCACSQRVLQHLATRGPQPGVEEQVVMVEGPEPPDPDGPRNLQRVQDRGFSVIHINSETIPAKIGLVGVPLLVVVTPESKILYRGGYGALGDQDTNILTSLRSGEEPHPLPLMGCAISQRLRARVDPFRMKYRLP
;
A
#
# COMPACT_ATOMS: atom_id res chain seq x y z
N MET A 1 29.45 -25.49 46.06
CA MET A 1 28.76 -25.51 44.74
C MET A 1 28.08 -24.17 44.55
N PRO A 2 28.55 -23.30 43.63
CA PRO A 2 27.92 -22.00 43.42
C PRO A 2 26.54 -22.18 42.76
N PRO A 3 25.53 -21.37 43.10
CA PRO A 3 24.20 -21.50 42.53
C PRO A 3 24.24 -21.15 41.04
N LEU A 4 23.95 -22.13 40.18
CA LEU A 4 23.82 -22.01 38.72
C LEU A 4 22.54 -21.26 38.26
N LEU A 5 21.80 -20.63 39.19
CA LEU A 5 20.51 -19.98 38.95
C LEU A 5 20.56 -18.66 38.17
N PRO A 6 21.56 -17.75 38.31
CA PRO A 6 21.49 -16.43 37.67
C PRO A 6 21.70 -16.49 36.15
N SER A 7 22.45 -17.48 35.64
CA SER A 7 22.71 -17.60 34.20
C SER A 7 21.45 -18.03 33.43
N ARG A 8 20.66 -18.97 33.97
CA ARG A 8 19.43 -19.44 33.32
C ARG A 8 18.38 -18.34 33.19
N ALA A 9 18.18 -17.56 34.24
CA ALA A 9 17.25 -16.43 34.22
C ALA A 9 17.67 -15.38 33.17
N LEU A 10 18.96 -15.06 33.10
CA LEU A 10 19.50 -14.13 32.11
C LEU A 10 19.27 -14.61 30.67
N TYR A 11 19.52 -15.89 30.38
CA TYR A 11 19.28 -16.45 29.04
C TYR A 11 17.81 -16.43 28.64
N ILE A 12 16.90 -16.74 29.57
CA ILE A 12 15.45 -16.69 29.31
C ILE A 12 15.03 -15.25 29.01
N CYS A 13 15.44 -14.28 29.83
CA CYS A 13 15.15 -12.86 29.61
C CYS A 13 15.69 -12.37 28.26
N TRP A 14 16.95 -12.72 27.92
CA TRP A 14 17.56 -12.35 26.64
C TRP A 14 16.81 -12.96 25.46
N THR A 15 16.46 -14.26 25.54
CA THR A 15 15.72 -14.95 24.48
C THR A 15 14.36 -14.33 24.27
N ALA A 16 13.63 -14.05 25.36
CA ALA A 16 12.34 -13.38 25.31
C ALA A 16 12.47 -11.98 24.66
N LEU A 17 13.49 -11.21 25.02
CA LEU A 17 13.75 -9.89 24.44
C LEU A 17 14.01 -9.97 22.92
N VAL A 18 14.87 -10.90 22.48
CA VAL A 18 15.20 -11.09 21.06
C VAL A 18 13.97 -11.54 20.27
N MET A 19 13.20 -12.50 20.80
CA MET A 19 11.98 -12.99 20.16
C MET A 19 10.90 -11.90 20.08
N LEU A 20 10.72 -11.11 21.13
CA LEU A 20 9.80 -9.96 21.13
C LEU A 20 10.26 -8.90 20.13
N GLY A 21 11.52 -8.50 20.17
CA GLY A 21 12.07 -7.51 19.24
C GLY A 21 11.97 -7.96 17.77
N GLY A 22 12.33 -9.21 17.49
CA GLY A 22 12.21 -9.81 16.16
C GLY A 22 10.76 -9.93 15.70
N GLY A 23 9.86 -10.38 16.57
CA GLY A 23 8.43 -10.47 16.27
C GLY A 23 7.79 -9.11 15.96
N ILE A 24 8.17 -8.07 16.71
CA ILE A 24 7.76 -6.68 16.44
C ILE A 24 8.26 -6.25 15.07
N LEU A 25 9.56 -6.40 14.77
CA LEU A 25 10.11 -5.96 13.48
C LEU A 25 9.47 -6.66 12.27
N MET A 26 9.14 -7.95 12.42
CA MET A 26 8.48 -8.73 11.37
C MET A 26 7.00 -8.37 11.19
N SER A 27 6.28 -7.99 12.25
CA SER A 27 4.85 -7.62 12.15
C SER A 27 4.61 -6.36 11.31
N TYR A 28 5.62 -5.49 11.20
CA TYR A 28 5.55 -4.30 10.35
C TYR A 28 5.63 -4.60 8.84
N HIS A 29 6.14 -5.78 8.44
CA HIS A 29 6.59 -6.07 7.09
C HIS A 29 5.93 -7.30 6.43
N VAL A 30 4.65 -7.54 6.72
CA VAL A 30 3.91 -8.63 6.04
C VAL A 30 3.57 -8.19 4.61
N PRO A 31 4.06 -8.90 3.56
CA PRO A 31 3.65 -8.63 2.20
C PRO A 31 2.20 -9.09 2.00
N PHE A 32 1.41 -8.26 1.32
CA PHE A 32 0.05 -8.62 0.93
C PHE A 32 0.03 -9.23 -0.48
N GLN A 33 -0.95 -10.08 -0.74
CA GLN A 33 -1.22 -10.57 -2.09
C GLN A 33 -1.88 -9.47 -2.92
N ALA A 34 -1.49 -9.38 -4.19
CA ALA A 34 -2.14 -8.47 -5.14
C ALA A 34 -3.56 -8.97 -5.47
N PRO A 35 -4.53 -8.05 -5.69
CA PRO A 35 -5.91 -8.41 -6.00
C PRO A 35 -6.08 -8.99 -7.43
N GLY A 36 -7.24 -9.60 -7.67
CA GLY A 36 -7.69 -10.04 -8.99
C GLY A 36 -8.02 -8.88 -9.94
N ASP A 37 -8.54 -9.20 -11.13
CA ASP A 37 -8.84 -8.19 -12.17
C ASP A 37 -10.06 -7.34 -11.80
N GLU A 38 -10.91 -7.85 -10.89
CA GLU A 38 -12.08 -7.15 -10.36
C GLU A 38 -11.71 -5.85 -9.63
N ILE A 39 -10.43 -5.64 -9.31
CA ILE A 39 -9.92 -4.40 -8.70
C ILE A 39 -10.27 -3.16 -9.51
N LEU A 40 -10.32 -3.26 -10.83
CA LEU A 40 -10.65 -2.13 -11.69
C LEU A 40 -12.09 -1.65 -11.54
N THR A 41 -12.99 -2.43 -10.93
CA THR A 41 -14.36 -2.00 -10.63
C THR A 41 -14.44 -0.92 -9.53
N LEU A 42 -13.36 -0.76 -8.75
CA LEU A 42 -13.26 0.26 -7.71
C LEU A 42 -12.84 1.64 -8.23
N ALA A 43 -12.46 1.73 -9.51
CA ALA A 43 -12.08 2.97 -10.16
C ALA A 43 -12.95 3.20 -11.41
N PRO A 44 -13.34 4.44 -11.73
CA PRO A 44 -14.18 4.72 -12.90
C PRO A 44 -13.55 4.18 -14.16
N ALA A 45 -14.38 3.60 -15.01
CA ALA A 45 -13.96 3.21 -16.34
C ALA A 45 -13.44 4.44 -17.09
N VAL A 46 -12.34 4.22 -17.81
CA VAL A 46 -11.76 5.20 -18.73
C VAL A 46 -11.94 4.65 -20.14
N ALA A 47 -12.06 5.54 -21.13
CA ALA A 47 -12.16 5.11 -22.51
C ALA A 47 -10.91 4.29 -22.91
N PRO A 48 -11.07 3.22 -23.69
CA PRO A 48 -9.93 2.48 -24.23
C PRO A 48 -9.11 3.38 -25.16
N GLY A 49 -7.85 2.99 -25.41
CA GLY A 49 -6.94 3.73 -26.30
C GLY A 49 -5.82 4.50 -25.58
N HIS A 50 -5.84 4.57 -24.25
CA HIS A 50 -4.78 5.18 -23.45
C HIS A 50 -4.24 4.21 -22.40
N TRP A 51 -2.96 4.37 -22.07
CA TRP A 51 -2.40 3.73 -20.87
C TRP A 51 -3.08 4.32 -19.64
N ARG A 52 -3.31 3.49 -18.63
CA ARG A 52 -3.95 3.92 -17.38
C ARG A 52 -3.17 3.43 -16.18
N GLU A 53 -2.96 4.31 -15.22
CA GLU A 53 -2.44 3.97 -13.90
C GLU A 53 -3.49 4.24 -12.84
N VAL A 54 -3.69 3.27 -11.95
CA VAL A 54 -4.59 3.41 -10.80
C VAL A 54 -3.78 3.22 -9.52
N HIS A 55 -3.71 4.29 -8.73
CA HIS A 55 -3.00 4.35 -7.46
C HIS A 55 -3.99 4.14 -6.32
N PHE A 56 -3.99 2.97 -5.68
CA PHE A 56 -4.78 2.70 -4.48
C PHE A 56 -3.98 3.08 -3.24
N LEU A 57 -4.39 4.15 -2.58
CA LEU A 57 -3.67 4.80 -1.48
C LEU A 57 -4.59 4.98 -0.28
N SER A 58 -4.06 5.18 0.92
CA SER A 58 -4.87 5.51 2.11
C SER A 58 -4.31 6.71 2.85
N PRO A 59 -5.15 7.61 3.37
CA PRO A 59 -4.66 8.79 4.06
C PRO A 59 -4.03 8.44 5.42
N SER A 60 -4.35 7.29 6.01
CA SER A 60 -3.79 6.85 7.31
C SER A 60 -2.51 6.02 7.20
N CYS A 61 -1.97 5.80 5.99
CA CYS A 61 -0.79 4.95 5.79
C CYS A 61 0.45 5.75 5.38
N ALA A 62 1.51 5.72 6.20
CA ALA A 62 2.78 6.39 5.91
C ALA A 62 3.43 5.95 4.59
N CYS A 63 3.27 4.68 4.18
CA CYS A 63 3.73 4.23 2.86
C CYS A 63 2.97 4.91 1.72
N SER A 64 1.65 5.09 1.85
CA SER A 64 0.86 5.85 0.89
C SER A 64 1.19 7.34 0.89
N GLN A 65 1.58 7.91 2.04
CA GLN A 65 2.01 9.32 2.11
C GLN A 65 3.24 9.60 1.25
N ARG A 66 4.20 8.68 1.23
CA ARG A 66 5.38 8.79 0.36
C ARG A 66 5.00 8.78 -1.11
N VAL A 67 4.07 7.91 -1.51
CA VAL A 67 3.53 7.90 -2.87
C VAL A 67 2.79 9.22 -3.18
N LEU A 68 1.90 9.69 -2.31
CA LEU A 68 1.21 10.98 -2.52
C LEU A 68 2.19 12.14 -2.67
N GLN A 69 3.24 12.19 -1.87
CA GLN A 69 4.28 13.22 -1.96
C GLN A 69 5.03 13.15 -3.30
N HIS A 70 5.36 11.94 -3.76
CA HIS A 70 5.94 11.70 -5.08
C HIS A 70 5.01 12.20 -6.20
N LEU A 71 3.75 11.75 -6.21
CA LEU A 71 2.73 12.16 -7.17
C LEU A 71 2.54 13.68 -7.22
N ALA A 72 2.44 14.32 -6.04
CA ALA A 72 2.33 15.78 -5.92
C ALA A 72 3.56 16.54 -6.46
N THR A 73 4.72 15.88 -6.49
CA THR A 73 5.95 16.44 -7.03
C THR A 73 6.03 16.26 -8.54
N ARG A 74 5.79 15.04 -9.04
CA ARG A 74 5.92 14.70 -10.47
C ARG A 74 4.77 15.21 -11.35
N GLY A 75 3.54 15.26 -10.83
CA GLY A 75 2.34 15.50 -11.63
C GLY A 75 1.95 14.30 -12.51
N PRO A 76 0.77 14.30 -13.15
CA PRO A 76 0.34 13.23 -14.06
C PRO A 76 1.29 13.06 -15.27
N GLN A 77 1.50 11.84 -15.73
CA GLN A 77 2.33 11.55 -16.89
C GLN A 77 1.60 11.88 -18.20
N PRO A 78 2.27 12.47 -19.20
CA PRO A 78 1.67 12.75 -20.50
C PRO A 78 1.20 11.47 -21.21
N GLY A 79 -0.03 11.50 -21.73
CA GLY A 79 -0.61 10.37 -22.47
C GLY A 79 -0.93 9.15 -21.59
N VAL A 80 -1.06 9.35 -20.28
CA VAL A 80 -1.50 8.35 -19.31
C VAL A 80 -2.72 8.89 -18.57
N GLU A 81 -3.75 8.06 -18.45
CA GLU A 81 -4.92 8.33 -17.63
C GLU A 81 -4.63 7.89 -16.20
N GLU A 82 -4.27 8.84 -15.34
CA GLU A 82 -3.88 8.56 -13.95
C GLU A 82 -5.01 8.85 -12.97
N GLN A 83 -5.34 7.85 -12.14
CA GLN A 83 -6.38 7.93 -11.13
C GLN A 83 -5.83 7.54 -9.75
N VAL A 84 -6.19 8.29 -8.73
CA VAL A 84 -5.90 7.98 -7.34
C VAL A 84 -7.19 7.55 -6.64
N VAL A 85 -7.22 6.30 -6.19
CA VAL A 85 -8.30 5.76 -5.37
C VAL A 85 -7.86 5.84 -3.91
N MET A 86 -8.41 6.81 -3.20
CA MET A 86 -8.25 6.97 -1.76
C MET A 86 -9.16 6.00 -1.00
N VAL A 87 -8.53 4.99 -0.41
CA VAL A 87 -9.15 3.98 0.44
C VAL A 87 -9.21 4.51 1.87
N GLU A 88 -10.40 4.95 2.26
CA GLU A 88 -10.69 5.46 3.60
C GLU A 88 -11.00 4.32 4.55
N GLY A 89 -10.51 4.44 5.79
CA GLY A 89 -10.78 3.49 6.86
C GLY A 89 -11.14 4.22 8.15
N PRO A 90 -11.39 3.47 9.24
CA PRO A 90 -11.84 4.05 10.51
C PRO A 90 -10.74 4.82 11.27
N GLU A 91 -9.51 4.81 10.77
CA GLU A 91 -8.40 5.52 11.41
C GLU A 91 -8.39 7.00 11.03
N PRO A 92 -7.95 7.87 11.95
CA PRO A 92 -7.67 9.24 11.58
C PRO A 92 -6.59 9.28 10.49
N PRO A 93 -6.69 10.22 9.55
CA PRO A 93 -5.67 10.39 8.53
C PRO A 93 -4.33 10.75 9.18
N ASP A 94 -3.24 10.41 8.49
CA ASP A 94 -1.93 10.95 8.82
C ASP A 94 -1.99 12.49 8.79
N PRO A 95 -1.32 13.22 9.70
CA PRO A 95 -1.34 14.68 9.73
C PRO A 95 -1.00 15.33 8.39
N ASP A 96 -0.11 14.73 7.60
CA ASP A 96 0.29 15.22 6.28
C ASP A 96 -0.62 14.72 5.15
N GLY A 97 -1.48 13.73 5.44
CA GLY A 97 -2.40 13.10 4.48
C GLY A 97 -3.28 14.06 3.71
N PRO A 98 -4.10 14.89 4.39
CA PRO A 98 -4.97 15.85 3.71
C PRO A 98 -4.18 16.86 2.86
N ARG A 99 -3.01 17.31 3.35
CA ARG A 99 -2.16 18.26 2.64
C ARG A 99 -1.58 17.64 1.38
N ASN A 100 -1.04 16.42 1.47
CA ASN A 100 -0.46 15.73 0.31
C ASN A 100 -1.54 15.39 -0.72
N LEU A 101 -2.73 14.96 -0.28
CA LEU A 101 -3.85 14.68 -1.16
C LEU A 101 -4.31 15.94 -1.92
N GLN A 102 -4.44 17.07 -1.22
CA GLN A 102 -4.78 18.33 -1.87
C GLN A 102 -3.74 18.70 -2.93
N ARG A 103 -2.44 18.55 -2.64
CA ARG A 103 -1.38 18.83 -3.63
C ARG A 103 -1.45 17.90 -4.84
N VAL A 104 -1.86 16.65 -4.67
CA VAL A 104 -2.11 15.71 -5.78
C VAL A 104 -3.30 16.18 -6.63
N GLN A 105 -4.40 16.60 -6.00
CA GLN A 105 -5.56 17.16 -6.72
C GLN A 105 -5.19 18.45 -7.47
N ASP A 106 -4.43 19.35 -6.85
CA ASP A 106 -3.97 20.61 -7.45
C ASP A 106 -3.05 20.38 -8.66
N ARG A 107 -2.40 19.22 -8.74
CA ARG A 107 -1.59 18.78 -9.90
C ARG A 107 -2.42 18.19 -11.04
N GLY A 108 -3.73 18.05 -10.86
CA GLY A 108 -4.65 17.57 -11.89
C GLY A 108 -4.90 16.07 -11.88
N PHE A 109 -4.52 15.34 -10.83
CA PHE A 109 -4.89 13.93 -10.69
C PHE A 109 -6.40 13.76 -10.44
N SER A 110 -7.00 12.75 -11.05
CA SER A 110 -8.37 12.34 -10.74
C SER A 110 -8.39 11.56 -9.44
N VAL A 111 -9.02 12.10 -8.39
CA VAL A 111 -9.04 11.50 -7.04
C VAL A 111 -10.44 11.06 -6.66
N ILE A 112 -10.55 9.83 -6.13
CA ILE A 112 -11.82 9.19 -5.81
C ILE A 112 -11.71 8.52 -4.46
N HIS A 113 -12.74 8.70 -3.65
CA HIS A 113 -12.77 8.19 -2.29
C HIS A 113 -13.66 6.95 -2.23
N ILE A 114 -13.15 5.89 -1.62
CA ILE A 114 -13.91 4.66 -1.34
C ILE A 114 -13.73 4.26 0.11
N ASN A 115 -14.80 3.75 0.73
CA ASN A 115 -14.72 3.24 2.09
C ASN A 115 -14.27 1.77 2.08
N SER A 116 -13.15 1.49 2.74
CA SER A 116 -12.58 0.14 2.90
C SER A 116 -13.54 -0.91 3.44
N GLU A 117 -14.52 -0.52 4.28
CA GLU A 117 -15.51 -1.43 4.86
C GLU A 117 -16.58 -1.86 3.85
N THR A 118 -16.75 -1.09 2.77
CA THR A 118 -17.71 -1.38 1.70
C THR A 118 -17.13 -2.22 0.57
N ILE A 119 -15.81 -2.45 0.57
CA ILE A 119 -15.12 -3.19 -0.49
C ILE A 119 -15.49 -4.68 -0.38
N PRO A 120 -16.12 -5.28 -1.41
CA PRO A 120 -16.44 -6.69 -1.41
C PRO A 120 -15.18 -7.55 -1.27
N ALA A 121 -15.20 -8.54 -0.37
CA ALA A 121 -14.06 -9.42 -0.12
C ALA A 121 -13.53 -10.11 -1.39
N LYS A 122 -14.41 -10.39 -2.36
CA LYS A 122 -14.05 -10.99 -3.66
C LYS A 122 -13.08 -10.15 -4.50
N ILE A 123 -13.01 -8.83 -4.28
CA ILE A 123 -12.07 -7.96 -4.98
C ILE A 123 -10.63 -8.24 -4.53
N GLY A 124 -10.44 -8.72 -3.31
CA GLY A 124 -9.12 -9.09 -2.80
C GLY A 124 -8.20 -7.91 -2.48
N LEU A 125 -8.69 -6.66 -2.52
CA LEU A 125 -7.90 -5.52 -2.06
C LEU A 125 -7.76 -5.60 -0.53
N VAL A 126 -6.55 -5.90 -0.07
CA VAL A 126 -6.26 -6.11 1.36
C VAL A 126 -5.26 -5.10 1.92
N GLY A 127 -4.47 -4.46 1.06
CA GLY A 127 -3.46 -3.50 1.50
C GLY A 127 -3.16 -2.41 0.48
N VAL A 128 -2.49 -1.36 0.97
CA VAL A 128 -2.04 -0.18 0.21
C VAL A 128 -0.62 0.22 0.66
N PRO A 129 0.19 0.89 -0.17
CA PRO A 129 -0.11 1.40 -1.51
C PRO A 129 -0.02 0.33 -2.60
N LEU A 130 -1.03 0.25 -3.47
CA LEU A 130 -1.07 -0.64 -4.63
C LEU A 130 -1.07 0.19 -5.92
N LEU A 131 -0.26 -0.21 -6.89
CA LEU A 131 -0.25 0.30 -8.26
C LEU A 131 -0.87 -0.75 -9.18
N VAL A 132 -1.77 -0.30 -10.05
CA VAL A 132 -2.30 -1.09 -11.15
C VAL A 132 -2.02 -0.35 -12.46
N VAL A 133 -1.41 -1.03 -13.42
CA VAL A 133 -1.17 -0.49 -14.77
C VAL A 133 -1.97 -1.28 -15.80
N VAL A 134 -2.70 -0.55 -16.62
CA VAL A 134 -3.62 -1.08 -17.63
C VAL A 134 -3.21 -0.58 -19.02
N THR A 135 -3.23 -1.48 -20.00
CA THR A 135 -2.93 -1.16 -21.41
C THR A 135 -4.08 -0.40 -22.08
N PRO A 136 -3.82 0.21 -23.25
CA PRO A 136 -4.87 0.76 -24.11
C PRO A 136 -6.00 -0.22 -24.47
N GLU A 137 -5.72 -1.52 -24.52
CA GLU A 137 -6.70 -2.60 -24.76
C GLU A 137 -7.45 -3.02 -23.49
N SER A 138 -7.34 -2.25 -22.40
CA SER A 138 -7.97 -2.52 -21.11
C SER A 138 -7.49 -3.81 -20.42
N LYS A 139 -6.24 -4.23 -20.67
CA LYS A 139 -5.62 -5.38 -20.00
C LYS A 139 -4.72 -4.93 -18.86
N ILE A 140 -4.81 -5.59 -17.71
CA ILE A 140 -3.91 -5.34 -16.58
C ILE A 140 -2.56 -5.99 -16.89
N LEU A 141 -1.48 -5.22 -16.94
CA LEU A 141 -0.11 -5.76 -17.04
C LEU A 141 0.67 -5.73 -15.73
N TYR A 142 0.30 -4.86 -14.80
CA TYR A 142 0.98 -4.78 -13.51
C TYR A 142 0.01 -4.59 -12.36
N ARG A 143 0.28 -5.32 -11.27
CA ARG A 143 -0.36 -5.19 -9.96
C ARG A 143 0.69 -5.44 -8.89
N GLY A 144 1.01 -4.44 -8.10
CA GLY A 144 2.04 -4.58 -7.07
C GLY A 144 2.27 -3.31 -6.29
N GLY A 145 3.29 -3.33 -5.44
CA GLY A 145 3.72 -2.15 -4.69
C GLY A 145 4.53 -1.16 -5.54
N TYR A 146 5.10 -0.16 -4.86
CA TYR A 146 5.94 0.92 -5.43
C TYR A 146 7.41 0.80 -5.05
N GLY A 147 7.82 -0.31 -4.43
CA GLY A 147 9.15 -0.44 -3.82
C GLY A 147 9.30 0.37 -2.53
N ALA A 148 10.53 0.46 -2.03
CA ALA A 148 10.79 1.02 -0.71
C ALA A 148 10.59 2.54 -0.63
N LEU A 149 10.85 3.28 -1.72
CA LEU A 149 10.80 4.75 -1.75
C LEU A 149 9.43 5.30 -2.17
N GLY A 150 8.60 4.51 -2.85
CA GLY A 150 7.27 4.96 -3.29
C GLY A 150 7.26 5.70 -4.62
N ASP A 151 8.33 5.58 -5.42
CA ASP A 151 8.64 6.41 -6.59
C ASP A 151 8.83 5.61 -7.89
N GLN A 152 8.46 4.32 -7.89
CA GLN A 152 8.77 3.39 -9.00
C GLN A 152 7.72 3.35 -10.11
N ASP A 153 6.62 4.09 -10.01
CA ASP A 153 5.52 4.06 -10.99
C ASP A 153 5.98 4.38 -12.42
N THR A 154 6.72 5.47 -12.63
CA THR A 154 7.25 5.85 -13.95
C THR A 154 8.20 4.80 -14.53
N ASN A 155 9.04 4.19 -13.69
CA ASN A 155 9.95 3.13 -14.13
C ASN A 155 9.17 1.88 -14.55
N ILE A 156 8.18 1.48 -13.75
CA ILE A 156 7.30 0.35 -14.05
C ILE A 156 6.57 0.58 -15.37
N LEU A 157 5.95 1.75 -15.56
CA LEU A 157 5.26 2.06 -16.81
C LEU A 157 6.20 2.09 -18.01
N THR A 158 7.40 2.64 -17.85
CA THR A 158 8.39 2.70 -18.92
C THR A 158 8.82 1.30 -19.37
N SER A 159 9.12 0.40 -18.42
CA SER A 159 9.42 -1.01 -18.71
C SER A 159 8.24 -1.72 -19.39
N LEU A 160 7.01 -1.51 -18.90
CA LEU A 160 5.83 -2.12 -19.52
C LEU A 160 5.61 -1.63 -20.97
N ARG A 161 5.87 -0.35 -21.23
CA ARG A 161 5.77 0.24 -22.58
C ARG A 161 6.85 -0.26 -23.53
N SER A 162 8.03 -0.64 -23.03
CA SER A 162 9.08 -1.26 -23.84
C SER A 162 8.87 -2.77 -24.06
N GLY A 163 7.80 -3.35 -23.48
CA GLY A 163 7.50 -4.77 -23.57
C GLY A 163 8.28 -5.63 -22.56
N GLU A 164 8.94 -5.00 -21.60
CA GLU A 164 9.53 -5.70 -20.47
C GLU A 164 8.45 -6.10 -19.45
N GLU A 165 8.63 -7.24 -18.80
CA GLU A 165 7.79 -7.66 -17.68
C GLU A 165 8.51 -7.31 -16.36
N PRO A 166 8.20 -6.16 -15.73
CA PRO A 166 8.79 -5.84 -14.45
C PRO A 166 8.33 -6.86 -13.41
N HIS A 167 9.27 -7.34 -12.59
CA HIS A 167 8.94 -8.23 -11.49
C HIS A 167 7.94 -7.53 -10.55
N PRO A 168 6.77 -8.13 -10.26
CA PRO A 168 5.79 -7.52 -9.38
C PRO A 168 6.41 -7.21 -8.02
N LEU A 169 6.45 -5.92 -7.66
CA LEU A 169 6.98 -5.52 -6.37
C LEU A 169 6.00 -5.97 -5.27
N PRO A 170 6.50 -6.48 -4.13
CA PRO A 170 5.64 -6.89 -3.04
C PRO A 170 4.79 -5.71 -2.56
N LEU A 171 3.52 -5.97 -2.27
CA LEU A 171 2.61 -4.99 -1.68
C LEU A 171 2.95 -4.82 -0.20
N MET A 172 3.89 -3.90 0.07
CA MET A 172 4.38 -3.58 1.40
C MET A 172 3.62 -2.37 1.94
N GLY A 173 2.80 -2.55 2.98
CA GLY A 173 2.13 -1.39 3.57
C GLY A 173 1.10 -1.70 4.65
N CYS A 174 -0.04 -1.02 4.56
CA CYS A 174 -1.07 -1.03 5.60
C CYS A 174 -2.28 -1.86 5.16
N ALA A 175 -2.81 -2.66 6.08
CA ALA A 175 -4.06 -3.35 5.90
C ALA A 175 -5.21 -2.32 5.84
N ILE A 176 -6.16 -2.51 4.91
CA ILE A 176 -7.18 -1.49 4.68
C ILE A 176 -8.41 -1.62 5.59
N SER A 177 -8.72 -2.82 6.09
CA SER A 177 -9.94 -3.07 6.88
C SER A 177 -9.64 -3.36 8.34
N GLN A 178 -10.56 -2.99 9.23
CA GLN A 178 -10.44 -3.24 10.68
C GLN A 178 -10.25 -4.72 11.00
N ARG A 179 -11.02 -5.59 10.33
CA ARG A 179 -10.94 -7.05 10.51
C ARG A 179 -9.55 -7.59 10.15
N LEU A 180 -8.97 -7.12 9.03
CA LEU A 180 -7.64 -7.57 8.63
C LEU A 180 -6.57 -7.03 9.56
N ARG A 181 -6.66 -5.76 9.97
CA ARG A 181 -5.75 -5.15 10.96
C ARG A 181 -5.71 -5.94 12.26
N ALA A 182 -6.88 -6.29 12.82
CA ALA A 182 -6.96 -7.10 14.04
C ALA A 182 -6.29 -8.48 13.90
N ARG A 183 -6.25 -9.04 12.68
CA ARG A 183 -5.59 -10.31 12.40
C ARG A 183 -4.07 -10.17 12.24
N VAL A 184 -3.60 -9.14 11.54
CA VAL A 184 -2.17 -8.95 11.23
C VAL A 184 -1.41 -8.18 12.32
N ASP A 185 -2.12 -7.50 13.22
CA ASP A 185 -1.59 -6.76 14.35
C ASP A 185 -2.41 -7.04 15.63
N PRO A 186 -2.39 -8.28 16.14
CA PRO A 186 -3.20 -8.68 17.29
C PRO A 186 -2.83 -7.92 18.58
N PHE A 187 -1.60 -7.40 18.66
CA PHE A 187 -1.08 -6.65 19.80
C PHE A 187 -1.22 -5.13 19.65
N ARG A 188 -1.83 -4.64 18.56
CA ARG A 188 -2.09 -3.20 18.29
C ARG A 188 -0.82 -2.35 18.35
N MET A 189 0.27 -2.88 17.83
CA MET A 189 1.57 -2.20 17.85
C MET A 189 1.69 -1.23 16.67
N LYS A 190 1.02 -1.51 15.56
CA LYS A 190 1.05 -0.72 14.31
C LYS A 190 -0.21 0.12 14.14
N TYR A 191 -1.39 -0.47 14.34
CA TYR A 191 -2.68 0.20 14.16
C TYR A 191 -3.28 0.57 15.52
N ARG A 192 -3.52 1.87 15.74
CA ARG A 192 -4.30 2.32 16.89
C ARG A 192 -5.77 2.36 16.47
N LEU A 193 -6.51 1.33 16.85
CA LEU A 193 -7.97 1.35 16.72
C LEU A 193 -8.54 2.46 17.61
N PRO A 194 -9.55 3.22 17.14
CA PRO A 194 -10.29 4.15 17.98
C PRO A 194 -10.99 3.42 19.14
#